data_AF-A0AAV6YIR3-F1
#
_entry.id   AF-A0AAV6YIR3-F1
#
_cell.length_a   1.000
_cell.length_b   1.000
_cell.length_c   1.000
_cell.angle_alpha   90.00
_cell.angle_beta   90.00
_cell.angle_gamma   90.00
#
_symmetry.space_group_name_H-M   'P 1'
#
loop_
_entity.id
_entity.type
_entity.pdbx_description
1 polymer ?
#
loop_
_entity_poly.entity_id
_entity_poly.type
_entity_poly.pdbx_seq_one_letter_code
_entity_poly.pdbx_strand_id
1 'polypeptide(L)'
;MFPLMTFAITSVFQPLPEKDNAYTEFTVPPQKPPRLTPQNLQPTPTANIDRTDDNVYQSVMELVKSVLQLKNDIYQLPPEGYVNVVKNVGLTLRKLIGSVDELLPSLPQSSRTEVMYPI
;
A
#
# COMPACT_ATOMS: atom_id res chain seq x y z
N MET A 1 -4.05 -40.43 0.94
CA MET A 1 -2.94 -39.48 1.20
C MET A 1 -2.93 -38.49 0.04
N PHE A 2 -3.67 -37.39 0.16
CA PHE A 2 -3.78 -36.37 -0.89
C PHE A 2 -2.75 -35.27 -0.63
N PRO A 3 -1.84 -34.98 -1.57
CA PRO A 3 -0.85 -33.93 -1.40
C PRO A 3 -1.44 -32.53 -1.64
N LEU A 4 -0.86 -31.58 -0.89
CA LEU A 4 -1.18 -30.17 -0.73
C LEU A 4 -1.07 -29.39 -2.06
N MET A 5 -2.16 -28.77 -2.50
CA MET A 5 -2.18 -27.86 -3.65
C MET A 5 -1.74 -26.46 -3.23
N THR A 6 -0.50 -26.11 -3.55
CA THR A 6 0.04 -24.74 -3.46
C THR A 6 -0.54 -23.90 -4.59
N PHE A 7 -1.53 -23.07 -4.31
CA PHE A 7 -2.04 -22.07 -5.25
C PHE A 7 -1.19 -20.81 -5.19
N ALA A 8 -0.31 -20.64 -6.18
CA ALA A 8 0.30 -19.36 -6.49
C ALA A 8 -0.74 -18.47 -7.20
N ILE A 9 -1.11 -17.37 -6.56
CA ILE A 9 -1.92 -16.30 -7.18
C ILE A 9 -1.06 -15.52 -8.16
N THR A 10 -1.11 -15.92 -9.43
CA THR A 10 -0.53 -15.20 -10.56
C THR A 10 -1.28 -13.88 -10.78
N SER A 11 -0.55 -12.77 -10.71
CA SER A 11 -0.99 -11.43 -11.07
C SER A 11 -1.28 -11.34 -12.58
N VAL A 12 -2.48 -10.91 -12.94
CA VAL A 12 -2.97 -10.78 -14.32
C VAL A 12 -2.44 -9.47 -14.92
N PHE A 13 -1.55 -9.56 -15.91
CA PHE A 13 -1.30 -8.47 -16.86
C PHE A 13 -1.16 -9.08 -18.25
N GLN A 14 -2.14 -8.81 -19.12
CA GLN A 14 -2.08 -9.14 -20.54
C GLN A 14 -2.37 -7.87 -21.34
N PRO A 15 -1.44 -7.41 -22.19
CA PRO A 15 -1.76 -6.54 -23.32
C PRO A 15 -1.80 -7.32 -24.65
N LEU A 16 -2.74 -6.94 -25.52
CA LEU A 16 -3.11 -7.50 -26.84
C LEU A 16 -2.10 -7.10 -27.97
N PRO A 17 -1.94 -7.89 -29.07
CA PRO A 17 -0.72 -7.86 -29.90
C PRO A 17 -0.57 -6.72 -30.92
N GLU A 18 0.70 -6.52 -31.29
CA GLU A 18 1.32 -5.54 -32.21
C GLU A 18 0.81 -5.53 -33.66
N LYS A 19 0.93 -4.36 -34.31
CA LYS A 19 0.82 -4.18 -35.76
C LYS A 19 2.10 -3.54 -36.33
N ASP A 20 3.00 -4.41 -36.77
CA ASP A 20 3.95 -4.35 -37.88
C ASP A 20 4.62 -3.03 -38.34
N ASN A 21 5.94 -3.02 -38.12
CA ASN A 21 7.02 -2.84 -39.12
C ASN A 21 7.17 -1.47 -39.83
N ALA A 22 8.16 -0.71 -39.38
CA ALA A 22 8.84 0.31 -40.18
C ALA A 22 10.29 0.54 -39.70
N TYR A 23 11.21 -0.17 -40.36
CA TYR A 23 12.63 0.17 -40.58
C TYR A 23 13.61 0.09 -39.39
N THR A 24 14.37 -1.01 -39.41
CA THR A 24 15.73 -1.19 -38.86
C THR A 24 16.60 0.07 -38.88
N GLU A 25 16.99 0.58 -37.71
CA GLU A 25 18.27 1.26 -37.53
C GLU A 25 18.68 1.28 -36.04
N PHE A 26 19.98 1.13 -35.79
CA PHE A 26 20.68 1.09 -34.49
C PHE A 26 20.69 -0.23 -33.70
N THR A 27 21.50 -1.17 -34.20
CA THR A 27 22.15 -2.18 -33.35
C THR A 27 23.18 -1.50 -32.45
N VAL A 28 22.77 -1.06 -31.26
CA VAL A 28 23.70 -0.77 -30.16
C VAL A 28 23.00 -1.11 -28.84
N PRO A 29 23.54 -2.02 -28.01
CA PRO A 29 23.00 -2.28 -26.68
C PRO A 29 23.02 -0.97 -25.88
N PRO A 30 21.93 -0.58 -25.20
CA PRO A 30 21.96 0.61 -24.35
C PRO A 30 22.97 0.38 -23.23
N GLN A 31 24.05 1.18 -23.23
CA GLN A 31 24.98 1.20 -22.11
C GLN A 31 24.24 1.68 -20.86
N LYS A 32 24.14 0.78 -19.89
CA LYS A 32 23.63 1.09 -18.54
C LYS A 32 24.47 2.22 -17.95
N PRO A 33 23.88 3.32 -17.47
CA PRO A 33 24.67 4.35 -16.81
C PRO A 33 25.42 3.76 -15.60
N PRO A 34 26.65 4.24 -15.32
CA PRO A 34 27.48 3.72 -14.25
C PRO A 34 26.72 3.69 -12.92
N ARG A 35 26.75 2.54 -12.22
CA ARG A 35 26.24 2.40 -10.86
C ARG A 35 27.10 3.27 -9.95
N LEU A 36 26.69 4.52 -9.78
CA LEU A 36 27.26 5.41 -8.79
C LEU A 36 27.12 4.72 -7.43
N THR A 37 28.21 4.82 -6.68
CA THR A 37 28.45 4.39 -5.30
C THR A 37 27.21 4.52 -4.39
N PRO A 38 27.11 3.77 -3.28
CA PRO A 38 26.00 3.91 -2.33
C PRO A 38 25.99 5.36 -1.84
N GLN A 39 25.17 6.18 -2.49
CA GLN A 39 24.98 7.57 -2.13
C GLN A 39 24.44 7.52 -0.71
N ASN A 40 25.20 8.14 0.19
CA ASN A 40 24.79 8.53 1.51
C ASN A 40 23.31 8.95 1.42
N LEU A 41 22.41 8.13 1.98
CA LEU A 41 20.98 8.42 2.07
C LEU A 41 20.83 9.60 3.03
N GLN A 42 21.28 10.77 2.61
CA GLN A 42 20.96 11.98 3.34
C GLN A 42 19.46 12.15 3.16
N PRO A 43 18.66 12.08 4.24
CA PRO A 43 17.22 12.25 4.12
C PRO A 43 16.97 13.60 3.46
N THR A 44 16.39 13.57 2.27
CA THR A 44 15.96 14.77 1.56
C THR A 44 15.06 15.57 2.53
N PRO A 45 15.25 16.89 2.68
CA PRO A 45 14.41 17.69 3.57
C PRO A 45 12.94 17.53 3.16
N THR A 46 12.20 16.70 3.88
CA THR A 46 10.75 16.59 3.70
C THR A 46 10.17 17.88 4.24
N ALA A 47 9.20 18.46 3.53
CA ALA A 47 8.41 19.57 4.04
C ALA A 47 7.99 19.24 5.49
N ASN A 48 8.19 20.19 6.41
CA ASN A 48 7.77 20.01 7.80
C ASN A 48 6.24 20.10 7.83
N ILE A 49 5.59 18.99 7.48
CA ILE A 49 4.18 18.82 7.72
C ILE A 49 4.11 18.42 9.19
N ASP A 50 3.59 19.31 10.03
CA ASP A 50 3.34 19.00 11.42
C ASP A 50 2.26 17.91 11.49
N ARG A 51 2.61 16.75 12.05
CA ARG A 51 1.74 15.57 12.21
C ARG A 51 1.41 15.31 13.68
N THR A 52 1.73 16.26 14.56
CA THR A 52 1.54 16.11 16.01
C THR A 52 0.06 15.95 16.36
N ASP A 53 -0.83 16.69 15.68
CA ASP A 53 -2.27 16.68 15.90
C ASP A 53 -3.08 16.07 14.73
N ASP A 54 -2.42 15.27 13.88
CA ASP A 54 -3.08 14.59 12.75
C ASP A 54 -3.57 13.19 13.17
N ASN A 55 -4.75 13.14 13.79
CA ASN A 55 -5.37 11.90 14.24
C ASN A 55 -5.66 10.91 13.11
N VAL A 56 -5.92 11.40 11.89
CA VAL A 56 -6.12 10.53 10.72
C VAL A 56 -4.81 9.85 10.36
N TYR A 57 -3.71 10.61 10.28
CA TYR A 57 -2.38 10.05 10.04
C TYR A 57 -1.99 9.02 11.11
N GLN A 58 -2.16 9.34 12.40
CA GLN A 58 -1.87 8.39 13.48
C GLN A 58 -2.70 7.10 13.34
N SER A 59 -3.99 7.22 13.05
CA SER A 59 -4.89 6.07 12.87
C SER A 59 -4.51 5.22 11.64
N VAL A 60 -4.07 5.85 10.55
CA VAL A 60 -3.53 5.14 9.37
C VAL A 60 -2.25 4.38 9.74
N MET A 61 -1.33 5.00 10.46
CA MET A 61 -0.08 4.35 10.85
C MET A 61 -0.32 3.17 11.79
N GLU A 62 -1.27 3.26 12.71
CA GLU A 62 -1.70 2.12 13.55
C GLU A 62 -2.33 1.00 12.71
N LEU A 63 -3.13 1.33 11.70
CA LEU A 63 -3.74 0.34 10.80
C LEU A 63 -2.68 -0.41 10.02
N VAL A 64 -1.71 0.30 9.44
CA VAL A 64 -0.59 -0.29 8.70
C VAL A 64 0.20 -1.24 9.60
N LYS A 65 0.47 -0.85 10.85
CA LYS A 65 1.14 -1.73 11.84
C LYS A 65 0.32 -2.98 12.12
N SER A 66 -0.99 -2.84 12.33
CA SER A 66 -1.89 -3.96 12.62
C SER A 66 -1.96 -4.97 11.47
N VAL A 67 -2.03 -4.47 10.23
CA VAL A 67 -2.05 -5.30 9.01
C VAL A 67 -0.69 -5.99 8.79
N LEU A 68 0.41 -5.28 9.03
CA LEU A 68 1.75 -5.88 8.93
C LEU A 68 1.94 -6.99 9.97
N GLN A 69 1.48 -6.77 11.20
CA GLN A 69 1.48 -7.78 12.25
C GLN A 69 0.63 -8.99 11.85
N LEU A 70 -0.60 -8.78 11.37
CA LEU A 70 -1.45 -9.85 10.84
C LEU A 70 -0.72 -10.68 9.78
N LYS A 71 -0.08 -10.02 8.79
CA LYS A 71 0.68 -10.69 7.71
C LYS A 71 1.79 -11.58 8.26
N ASN A 72 2.47 -11.15 9.33
CA ASN A 72 3.60 -11.86 9.90
C ASN A 72 3.17 -13.01 10.82
N ASP A 73 2.09 -12.81 11.59
CA ASP A 73 1.68 -13.72 12.65
C ASP A 73 0.71 -14.82 12.16
N ILE A 74 -0.05 -14.57 11.09
CA ILE A 74 -1.16 -15.46 10.68
C ILE A 74 -0.73 -16.89 10.32
N TYR A 75 0.49 -17.09 9.82
CA TYR A 75 1.01 -18.43 9.50
C TYR A 75 1.54 -19.18 10.72
N GLN A 76 1.77 -18.49 11.83
CA GLN A 76 2.36 -19.03 13.06
C GLN A 76 1.33 -19.25 14.17
N LEU A 77 0.17 -18.61 14.06
CA LEU A 77 -0.90 -18.69 15.06
C LEU A 77 -1.73 -19.97 14.90
N PRO A 78 -2.21 -20.56 16.01
CA PRO A 78 -3.24 -21.57 15.96
C PRO A 78 -4.57 -20.96 15.49
N PRO A 79 -5.53 -21.75 14.98
CA PRO A 79 -6.80 -21.25 14.42
C PRO A 79 -7.60 -20.33 15.35
N GLU A 80 -7.55 -20.60 16.66
CA GLU A 80 -8.20 -19.82 17.71
C GLU A 80 -7.64 -18.39 17.81
N GLY A 81 -6.39 -18.19 17.41
CA GLY A 81 -5.71 -16.90 17.40
C GLY A 81 -6.08 -16.00 16.22
N TYR A 82 -6.59 -16.57 15.11
CA TYR A 82 -6.91 -15.82 13.90
C TYR A 82 -7.98 -14.75 14.14
N VAL A 83 -9.00 -15.11 14.94
CA VAL A 83 -10.09 -14.18 15.27
C VAL A 83 -9.55 -12.94 15.97
N ASN A 84 -8.57 -13.08 16.86
CA ASN A 84 -8.00 -11.96 17.61
C ASN A 84 -7.22 -10.99 16.70
N VAL A 85 -6.37 -11.51 15.82
CA VAL A 85 -5.59 -10.64 14.91
C VAL A 85 -6.47 -9.94 13.89
N VAL A 86 -7.50 -10.60 13.36
CA VAL A 86 -8.49 -9.98 12.46
C VAL A 86 -9.32 -8.94 13.22
N LYS A 87 -9.75 -9.23 14.45
CA LYS A 87 -10.49 -8.29 15.29
C LYS A 87 -9.69 -7.02 15.56
N ASN A 88 -8.39 -7.13 15.82
CA ASN A 88 -7.53 -5.98 16.05
C ASN A 88 -7.47 -5.08 14.80
N VAL A 89 -7.28 -5.65 13.61
CA VAL A 89 -7.31 -4.88 12.35
C VAL A 89 -8.66 -4.19 12.16
N GLY A 90 -9.77 -4.90 12.39
CA GLY A 90 -11.11 -4.33 12.28
C GLY A 90 -11.39 -3.19 13.27
N LEU A 91 -10.86 -3.28 14.49
CA LEU A 91 -10.97 -2.22 15.50
C LEU A 91 -10.18 -0.97 15.08
N THR A 92 -8.95 -1.16 14.61
CA THR A 92 -8.12 -0.04 14.12
C THR A 92 -8.73 0.62 12.88
N LEU A 93 -9.33 -0.16 11.98
CA LEU A 93 -10.07 0.37 10.83
C LEU A 93 -11.28 1.21 11.27
N ARG A 94 -12.05 0.73 12.25
CA ARG A 94 -13.18 1.50 12.81
C ARG A 94 -12.71 2.81 13.44
N LYS A 95 -11.60 2.81 14.17
CA LYS A 95 -10.98 4.01 14.74
C LYS A 95 -10.60 5.01 13.63
N LEU A 96 -9.99 4.54 12.54
CA LEU A 96 -9.66 5.38 11.39
C LEU A 96 -10.89 6.03 10.77
N ILE A 97 -11.97 5.26 10.55
CA ILE A 97 -13.23 5.81 10.03
C ILE A 97 -13.77 6.89 10.96
N GLY A 98 -13.77 6.65 12.27
CA GLY A 98 -14.17 7.65 13.26
C GLY A 98 -13.33 8.93 13.20
N SER A 99 -12.00 8.81 13.11
CA SER A 99 -11.09 9.96 12.96
C SER A 99 -11.37 10.76 11.69
N VAL A 100 -11.74 10.09 10.59
CA VAL A 100 -12.13 10.76 9.33
C VAL A 100 -13.49 11.45 9.50
N ASP A 101 -14.48 10.78 10.10
CA ASP A 101 -15.82 11.32 10.33
C ASP A 101 -15.79 12.58 11.22
N GLU A 102 -14.91 12.63 12.21
CA GLU A 102 -14.68 13.81 13.06
C GLU A 102 -13.99 14.96 12.29
N LEU A 103 -13.12 14.64 11.33
CA LEU A 103 -12.42 15.63 10.52
C LEU A 103 -13.32 16.21 9.41
N LEU A 104 -14.21 15.40 8.83
CA LEU A 104 -15.04 15.77 7.67
C LEU A 104 -15.80 17.11 7.80
N PRO A 105 -16.40 17.47 8.95
CA PRO A 105 -17.07 18.77 9.13
C PRO A 105 -16.13 19.97 9.08
N SER A 106 -14.84 19.78 9.40
CA SER A 106 -13.84 20.85 9.43
C SER A 106 -13.19 21.14 8.07
N LEU A 107 -13.39 20.25 7.09
CA LEU A 107 -12.79 20.37 5.77
C LEU A 107 -13.66 21.25 4.84
N PRO A 108 -13.04 22.08 3.97
CA PRO A 108 -13.78 22.83 2.96
C PRO A 108 -14.50 21.88 1.99
N GLN A 109 -15.66 22.29 1.45
CA GLN A 109 -16.48 21.45 0.55
C GLN A 109 -15.68 20.83 -0.62
N SER A 110 -14.68 21.55 -1.15
CA SER A 110 -13.82 21.08 -2.24
C SER A 110 -12.98 19.84 -1.88
N SER A 111 -12.68 19.65 -0.60
CA SER A 111 -11.94 18.48 -0.08
C SER A 111 -12.87 17.34 0.34
N ARG A 112 -14.19 17.58 0.41
CA ARG A 112 -15.18 16.60 0.85
C ARG A 112 -15.59 15.62 -0.26
N THR A 113 -15.47 16.04 -1.52
CA THR A 113 -15.84 15.26 -2.71
C THR A 113 -14.89 14.10 -3.04
N GLU A 114 -13.67 14.06 -2.48
CA GLU A 114 -12.73 12.94 -2.71
C GLU A 114 -13.00 11.73 -1.78
N VAL A 115 -13.65 11.95 -0.63
CA VAL A 115 -13.92 10.91 0.39
C VAL A 115 -15.24 10.16 0.15
N MET A 116 -16.15 10.73 -0.65
CA MET A 116 -17.49 10.20 -0.88
C MET A 116 -17.65 9.80 -2.35
N TYR A 117 -17.43 8.52 -2.66
CA TYR A 117 -17.83 7.97 -3.96
C TYR A 117 -19.35 8.14 -4.14
N PRO A 118 -19.82 8.79 -5.22
CA PRO A 118 -21.25 8.79 -5.54
C PRO A 118 -21.64 7.41 -6.06
N ILE A 119 -22.70 6.83 -5.47
CA ILE A 119 -23.41 5.66 -6.00
C ILE A 119 -24.39 6.14 -7.07
#